data_AF-A0A3D1EVF6-F1
#
_entry.id   AF-A0A3D1EVF6-F1
#
_cell.length_a   1.000
_cell.length_b   1.000
_cell.length_c   1.000
_cell.angle_alpha   90.00
_cell.angle_beta   90.00
_cell.angle_gamma   90.00
#
_symmetry.space_group_name_H-M   'P 1'
#
loop_
_entity.id
_entity.type
_entity.pdbx_description
1 polymer ?
#
loop_
_entity_poly.entity_id
_entity_poly.type
_entity_poly.pdbx_seq_one_letter_code
_entity_poly.pdbx_strand_id
1 'polypeptide(L)'
;YFLIVWDFVNEARSRGIPANARGSGVGTMVGFVLGLSNACPVQYGLLFERFTDPDRSEYPDIDIDLCQNGRPEIIEYVRQKYGHVAQIITFGTLKARAAIRDVGRVHDLPLPDVDKLCKLIGDELKMTISKALGQEPDLKELYNTSSHHKEVIDTAIRLENMARHAGVHAAGVIVATQPLDNIVPLYKPPGTDQIVTQWDGPTCESVGLLKMDFLGLRNLSIIERAKDLIRDTMDIKTQRGCIMGEFGKGLVPDSPREFSDQGDDYDPLELERLTFLDQNVLDAFRRGETAAVFQFESGGFRNTLLGMKP
;
A
#
# COMPACT_ATOMS: atom_id res chain seq x y z
N TYR A 1 20.14 8.21 2.26
CA TYR A 1 18.85 7.53 2.16
C TYR A 1 18.15 7.38 3.51
N PHE A 2 18.62 6.53 4.44
CA PHE A 2 18.03 6.34 5.78
C PHE A 2 17.65 7.64 6.51
N LEU A 3 18.52 8.65 6.52
CA LEU A 3 18.23 9.92 7.18
C LEU A 3 17.10 10.71 6.52
N ILE A 4 16.92 10.60 5.20
CA ILE A 4 15.80 11.23 4.51
C ILE A 4 14.50 10.52 4.87
N VAL A 5 14.53 9.19 4.92
CA VAL A 5 13.38 8.38 5.34
C VAL A 5 13.01 8.68 6.79
N TRP A 6 13.99 8.67 7.68
CA TRP A 6 13.84 9.07 9.08
C TRP A 6 13.26 10.47 9.21
N ASP A 7 13.72 11.43 8.43
CA ASP A 7 13.27 12.81 8.52
C ASP A 7 11.76 12.97 8.28
N PHE A 8 11.23 12.40 7.19
CA PHE A 8 9.78 12.53 6.92
C PHE A 8 8.94 11.63 7.83
N VAL A 9 9.47 10.48 8.28
CA VAL A 9 8.79 9.62 9.28
C VAL A 9 8.73 10.33 10.63
N ASN A 10 9.81 10.98 11.04
CA ASN A 10 9.86 11.75 12.28
C ASN A 10 8.91 12.97 12.20
N GLU A 11 8.84 13.63 11.05
CA GLU A 11 7.87 14.71 10.82
C GLU A 11 6.42 14.22 10.83
N ALA A 12 6.14 13.04 10.26
CA ALA A 12 4.81 12.43 10.35
C ALA A 12 4.43 12.19 11.81
N ARG A 13 5.33 11.60 12.59
CA ARG A 13 5.09 11.30 14.01
C ARG A 13 4.94 12.54 14.88
N SER A 14 5.73 13.59 14.62
CA SER A 14 5.61 14.87 15.36
C SER A 14 4.23 15.52 15.17
N ARG A 15 3.55 15.21 14.05
CA ARG A 15 2.19 15.65 13.73
C ARG A 15 1.11 14.63 14.11
N GLY A 16 1.47 13.53 14.79
CA GLY A 16 0.54 12.47 15.16
C GLY A 16 0.05 11.63 13.97
N ILE A 17 0.79 11.58 12.87
CA ILE A 17 0.47 10.79 11.68
C ILE A 17 1.27 9.48 11.76
N PRO A 18 0.62 8.31 11.96
CA PRO A 18 1.31 7.03 11.99
C PRO A 18 2.09 6.77 10.71
N ALA A 19 3.35 6.36 10.90
CA ALA A 19 4.32 6.10 9.84
C ALA A 19 5.23 4.95 10.25
N ASN A 20 5.27 3.87 9.47
CA ASN A 20 6.11 2.69 9.76
C ASN A 20 6.68 2.08 8.48
N ALA A 21 7.88 1.54 8.58
CA ALA A 21 8.51 0.76 7.52
C ALA A 21 7.79 -0.57 7.31
N ARG A 22 7.73 -1.00 6.05
CA ARG A 22 7.25 -2.33 5.64
C ARG A 22 8.31 -3.04 4.79
N GLY A 23 8.00 -4.29 4.43
CA GLY A 23 8.85 -5.08 3.54
C GLY A 23 10.21 -5.38 4.16
N SER A 24 11.23 -5.43 3.32
CA SER A 24 12.58 -5.82 3.75
C SER A 24 13.26 -4.75 4.62
N GLY A 25 12.84 -3.48 4.55
CA GLY A 25 13.36 -2.39 5.38
C GLY A 25 13.21 -2.62 6.89
N VAL A 26 12.21 -3.43 7.29
CA VAL A 26 11.97 -3.86 8.67
C VAL A 26 13.15 -4.67 9.24
N GLY A 27 13.90 -5.39 8.39
CA GLY A 27 15.05 -6.19 8.80
C GLY A 27 16.31 -5.39 9.13
N THR A 28 16.26 -4.06 9.10
CA THR A 28 17.43 -3.22 9.32
C THR A 28 17.56 -2.78 10.78
N MET A 29 18.70 -3.07 11.42
CA MET A 29 18.96 -2.59 12.80
C MET A 29 18.98 -1.06 12.85
N VAL A 30 19.53 -0.43 11.81
CA VAL A 30 19.51 1.03 11.67
C VAL A 30 18.08 1.56 11.60
N GLY A 31 17.20 0.91 10.83
CA GLY A 31 15.78 1.29 10.77
C GLY A 31 15.09 1.15 12.12
N PHE A 32 15.35 0.08 12.87
CA PHE A 32 14.83 -0.09 14.23
C PHE A 32 15.32 0.99 15.20
N VAL A 33 16.62 1.30 15.22
CA VAL A 33 17.21 2.32 16.13
C VAL A 33 16.76 3.74 15.77
N LEU A 34 16.56 4.03 14.49
CA LEU A 34 15.96 5.29 14.03
C LEU A 34 14.44 5.35 14.27
N GLY A 35 13.84 4.27 14.78
CA GLY A 35 12.41 4.14 15.00
C GLY A 35 11.59 3.91 13.73
N LEU A 36 12.19 3.76 12.55
CA LEU A 36 11.45 3.50 11.30
C LEU A 36 10.62 2.21 11.35
N SER A 37 11.10 1.20 12.07
CA SER A 37 10.44 -0.07 12.31
C SER A 37 10.26 -0.27 13.81
N ASN A 38 9.13 -0.86 14.22
CA ASN A 38 8.88 -1.28 15.59
C ASN A 38 9.27 -2.75 15.86
N ALA A 39 9.76 -3.48 14.85
CA ALA A 39 10.20 -4.87 15.00
C ALA A 39 11.73 -4.93 15.15
N CYS A 40 12.21 -5.47 16.29
CA CYS A 40 13.64 -5.66 16.55
C CYS A 40 14.20 -6.81 15.67
N PRO A 41 15.12 -6.55 14.73
CA PRO A 41 15.59 -7.58 13.79
C PRO A 41 16.25 -8.77 14.50
N VAL A 42 17.00 -8.52 15.57
CA VAL A 42 17.68 -9.59 16.34
C VAL A 42 16.68 -10.47 17.08
N GLN A 43 15.62 -9.89 17.65
CA GLN A 43 14.60 -10.64 18.38
C GLN A 43 13.81 -11.58 17.47
N TYR A 44 13.49 -11.13 16.25
CA TYR A 44 12.67 -11.89 15.31
C TYR A 44 13.47 -12.62 14.22
N GLY A 45 14.81 -12.60 14.30
CA GLY A 45 15.69 -13.23 13.31
C GLY A 45 15.55 -12.67 11.90
N LEU A 46 15.25 -11.37 11.78
CA LEU A 46 15.12 -10.70 10.48
C LEU A 46 16.50 -10.43 9.90
N LEU A 47 16.71 -10.87 8.67
CA LEU A 47 18.01 -10.79 7.99
C LEU A 47 18.18 -9.46 7.26
N PHE A 48 19.31 -8.78 7.50
CA PHE A 48 19.66 -7.54 6.82
C PHE A 48 19.90 -7.79 5.31
N GLU A 49 20.41 -8.96 4.95
CA GLU A 49 20.73 -9.36 3.58
C GLU A 49 19.47 -9.45 2.69
N ARG A 50 18.27 -9.53 3.29
CA ARG A 50 17.01 -9.46 2.55
C ARG A 50 16.64 -8.03 2.16
N PHE A 51 17.17 -7.04 2.86
CA PHE A 51 17.02 -5.62 2.54
C PHE A 51 18.01 -5.17 1.48
N THR A 52 19.28 -5.53 1.66
CA THR A 52 20.33 -5.22 0.70
C THR A 52 21.28 -6.40 0.61
N ASP A 53 21.60 -6.80 -0.61
CA ASP A 53 22.51 -7.91 -0.88
C ASP A 53 23.65 -7.35 -1.74
N PRO A 54 24.92 -7.52 -1.34
CA PRO A 54 26.07 -7.07 -2.13
C PRO A 54 26.07 -7.63 -3.56
N ASP A 55 25.46 -8.80 -3.78
CA ASP A 55 25.40 -9.46 -5.08
C ASP A 55 24.19 -8.98 -5.93
N ARG A 56 23.32 -8.12 -5.39
CA ARG A 56 22.20 -7.52 -6.13
C ARG A 56 22.56 -6.12 -6.62
N SER A 57 22.18 -5.84 -7.87
CA SER A 57 22.27 -4.51 -8.47
C SER A 57 21.08 -3.59 -8.13
N GLU A 58 20.07 -4.11 -7.43
CA GLU A 58 18.90 -3.35 -7.01
C GLU A 58 19.23 -2.43 -5.83
N TYR A 59 18.84 -1.16 -5.93
CA TYR A 59 18.99 -0.25 -4.81
C TYR A 59 18.03 -0.64 -3.67
N PRO A 60 18.49 -0.60 -2.42
CA PRO A 60 17.64 -0.92 -1.28
C PRO A 60 16.60 0.18 -1.05
N ASP A 61 15.32 -0.21 -0.97
CA ASP A 61 14.18 0.69 -0.76
C ASP A 61 13.47 0.39 0.57
N ILE A 62 13.32 1.41 1.41
CA ILE A 62 12.54 1.40 2.64
C ILE A 62 11.16 1.95 2.30
N ASP A 63 10.28 1.02 2.00
CA ASP A 63 8.86 1.29 1.86
C ASP A 63 8.26 1.78 3.18
N ILE A 64 7.62 2.96 3.17
CA ILE A 64 6.90 3.49 4.34
C ILE A 64 5.39 3.45 4.11
N ASP A 65 4.68 2.87 5.07
CA ASP A 65 3.24 2.99 5.24
C ASP A 65 2.92 4.22 6.09
N LEU A 66 2.10 5.11 5.53
CA LEU A 66 1.58 6.31 6.18
C LEU A 66 0.09 6.19 6.40
N CYS A 67 -0.41 6.78 7.48
CA CYS A 67 -1.84 7.02 7.62
C CYS A 67 -2.35 7.82 6.41
N GLN A 68 -3.48 7.40 5.84
CA GLN A 68 -4.05 8.07 4.67
C GLN A 68 -4.44 9.52 5.01
N ASN A 69 -4.91 9.75 6.24
CA ASN A 69 -5.10 11.08 6.81
C ASN A 69 -3.72 11.65 7.19
N GLY A 70 -3.40 12.87 6.77
CA GLY A 70 -2.09 13.50 7.06
C GLY A 70 -1.02 13.25 5.98
N ARG A 71 -1.25 12.30 5.07
CA ARG A 71 -0.29 11.98 4.00
C ARG A 71 0.00 13.15 3.04
N PRO A 72 -1.00 13.89 2.52
CA PRO A 72 -0.74 15.06 1.68
C PRO A 72 0.18 16.09 2.35
N GLU A 73 0.05 16.27 3.66
CA GLU A 73 0.83 17.20 4.47
C GLU A 73 2.30 16.78 4.55
N ILE A 74 2.58 15.48 4.62
CA ILE A 74 3.95 14.94 4.60
C ILE A 74 4.57 15.02 3.22
N ILE A 75 3.80 14.77 2.16
CA ILE A 75 4.28 14.97 0.78
C ILE A 75 4.63 16.45 0.56
N GLU A 76 3.79 17.36 1.05
CA GLU A 76 4.06 18.79 0.94
C GLU A 76 5.28 19.22 1.77
N TYR A 77 5.46 18.68 2.97
CA TYR A 77 6.68 18.88 3.77
C TYR A 77 7.93 18.47 3.00
N VAL A 78 7.93 17.26 2.41
CA VAL A 78 9.05 16.75 1.62
C VAL A 78 9.29 17.65 0.40
N ARG A 79 8.22 18.11 -0.27
CA ARG A 79 8.33 19.05 -1.39
C ARG A 79 8.97 20.38 -0.98
N GLN A 80 8.56 20.94 0.16
CA GLN A 80 9.10 22.21 0.65
C GLN A 80 10.55 22.09 1.13
N LYS A 81 10.89 20.98 1.81
CA LYS A 81 12.21 20.77 2.39
C LYS A 81 13.28 20.41 1.37
N TYR A 82 12.95 19.51 0.44
CA TYR A 82 13.91 19.01 -0.55
C TYR A 82 13.84 19.76 -1.88
N GLY A 83 12.76 20.51 -2.14
CA GLY A 83 12.62 21.45 -3.27
C GLY A 83 12.46 20.82 -4.65
N HIS A 84 13.03 19.64 -4.88
CA HIS A 84 13.10 18.98 -6.18
C HIS A 84 12.37 17.64 -6.15
N VAL A 85 11.06 17.71 -5.95
CA VAL A 85 10.18 16.54 -5.77
C VAL A 85 9.06 16.57 -6.81
N ALA A 86 8.84 15.45 -7.49
CA ALA A 86 7.70 15.25 -8.38
C ALA A 86 7.04 13.90 -8.11
N GLN A 87 5.73 13.83 -8.33
CA GLN A 87 5.05 12.54 -8.32
C GLN A 87 5.41 11.73 -9.57
N ILE A 88 5.23 10.41 -9.50
CA ILE A 88 5.55 9.52 -10.62
C ILE A 88 4.34 9.39 -11.54
N ILE A 89 4.51 9.41 -12.86
CA ILE A 89 3.42 9.08 -13.80
C ILE A 89 3.10 7.59 -13.77
N THR A 90 1.84 7.28 -14.03
CA THR A 90 1.41 5.92 -14.35
C THR A 90 0.72 5.92 -15.70
N PHE A 91 0.67 4.76 -16.34
CA PHE A 91 -0.02 4.61 -17.61
C PHE A 91 -1.17 3.63 -17.43
N GLY A 92 -2.40 4.12 -17.62
CA GLY A 92 -3.56 3.25 -17.72
C GLY A 92 -3.51 2.52 -19.05
N THR A 93 -3.41 1.19 -19.04
CA THR A 93 -3.37 0.38 -20.27
C THR A 93 -4.74 -0.22 -20.61
N LEU A 94 -4.95 -0.53 -21.89
CA LEU A 94 -6.14 -1.24 -22.37
C LEU A 94 -6.07 -2.72 -21.99
N LYS A 95 -6.50 -3.06 -20.77
CA LYS A 95 -6.72 -4.47 -20.39
C LYS A 95 -7.80 -5.10 -21.27
N ALA A 96 -7.82 -6.43 -21.41
CA ALA A 96 -8.72 -7.19 -22.29
C ALA A 96 -10.16 -6.64 -22.40
N ARG A 97 -10.86 -6.49 -21.27
CA ARG A 97 -12.24 -5.95 -21.25
C ARG A 97 -12.32 -4.48 -21.72
N ALA A 98 -11.35 -3.65 -21.34
CA ALA A 98 -11.32 -2.25 -21.75
C ALA A 98 -11.04 -2.11 -23.26
N ALA A 99 -10.14 -2.95 -23.80
CA ALA A 99 -9.85 -3.01 -25.23
C ALA A 99 -11.12 -3.37 -26.02
N ILE A 100 -11.82 -4.45 -25.65
CA ILE A 100 -13.09 -4.84 -26.31
C ILE A 100 -14.14 -3.74 -26.20
N ARG A 101 -14.28 -3.10 -25.03
CA ARG A 101 -15.28 -2.06 -24.82
C ARG A 101 -15.04 -0.81 -25.66
N ASP A 102 -13.77 -0.39 -25.77
CA ASP A 102 -13.42 0.79 -26.55
C ASP A 102 -13.50 0.50 -28.05
N VAL A 103 -12.99 -0.66 -28.52
CA VAL A 103 -13.08 -1.05 -29.92
C VAL A 103 -14.52 -1.30 -30.36
N GLY A 104 -15.31 -2.01 -29.57
CA GLY A 104 -16.71 -2.29 -29.87
C GLY A 104 -17.52 -1.00 -30.05
N ARG A 105 -17.24 0.03 -29.24
CA ARG A 105 -17.87 1.35 -29.39
C ARG A 105 -17.47 2.04 -30.70
N VAL A 106 -16.21 1.94 -31.11
CA VAL A 106 -15.71 2.55 -32.36
C VAL A 106 -16.26 1.83 -33.60
N HIS A 107 -16.50 0.52 -33.49
CA HIS A 107 -17.12 -0.28 -34.53
C HIS A 107 -18.66 -0.23 -34.52
N ASP A 108 -19.27 0.64 -33.69
CA ASP A 108 -20.73 0.74 -33.54
C ASP A 108 -21.43 -0.57 -33.12
N LEU A 109 -20.71 -1.46 -32.42
CA LEU A 109 -21.30 -2.66 -31.84
C LEU A 109 -22.29 -2.24 -30.72
N PRO A 110 -23.54 -2.75 -30.71
CA PRO A 110 -24.49 -2.41 -29.66
C PRO A 110 -23.95 -2.68 -28.26
N LEU A 111 -24.20 -1.77 -27.31
CA LEU A 111 -23.72 -1.91 -25.93
C LEU A 111 -24.04 -3.27 -25.28
N PRO A 112 -25.23 -3.88 -25.48
CA PRO A 112 -25.51 -5.22 -24.96
C PRO A 112 -24.54 -6.30 -25.46
N ASP A 113 -24.12 -6.21 -26.73
CA ASP A 113 -23.19 -7.17 -27.33
C ASP A 113 -21.76 -6.94 -26.83
N VAL A 114 -21.35 -5.67 -26.67
CA VAL A 114 -20.07 -5.30 -26.04
C VAL A 114 -20.00 -5.84 -24.62
N ASP A 115 -21.06 -5.67 -23.83
CA ASP A 115 -21.13 -6.16 -22.46
C ASP A 115 -21.14 -7.69 -22.39
N LYS A 116 -21.81 -8.36 -23.34
CA LYS A 116 -21.77 -9.81 -23.48
C LYS A 116 -20.33 -10.30 -23.72
N LEU A 117 -19.62 -9.71 -24.69
CA LEU A 117 -18.22 -10.04 -24.96
C LEU A 117 -17.33 -9.80 -23.72
N CYS A 118 -17.51 -8.67 -23.03
CA CYS A 118 -16.71 -8.35 -21.85
C CYS A 118 -16.94 -9.32 -20.68
N LYS A 119 -18.16 -9.83 -20.50
CA LYS A 119 -18.47 -10.81 -19.44
C LYS A 119 -17.81 -12.17 -19.68
N LEU A 120 -17.63 -12.54 -20.96
CA LEU A 120 -16.96 -13.78 -21.35
C LEU A 120 -15.43 -13.72 -21.17
N ILE A 121 -14.87 -12.52 -20.99
CA ILE A 121 -13.49 -12.38 -20.53
C ILE A 121 -13.47 -12.69 -19.02
N GLY A 122 -12.84 -13.79 -18.61
CA GLY A 122 -12.77 -14.19 -17.20
C GLY A 122 -12.06 -13.17 -16.29
N ASP A 123 -12.21 -13.35 -14.97
CA ASP A 123 -11.65 -12.46 -13.93
C ASP A 123 -10.24 -12.84 -13.47
N GLU A 124 -9.56 -13.74 -14.18
CA GLU A 124 -8.22 -14.18 -13.79
C GLU A 124 -7.18 -13.05 -13.86
N LEU A 125 -6.22 -13.09 -12.95
CA LEU A 125 -5.11 -12.14 -12.94
C LEU A 125 -4.31 -12.27 -14.24
N LYS A 126 -4.02 -11.14 -14.90
CA LYS A 126 -3.32 -11.08 -16.20
C LYS A 126 -4.06 -11.82 -17.34
N MET A 127 -5.40 -11.85 -17.30
CA MET A 127 -6.21 -12.34 -18.41
C MET A 127 -5.96 -11.52 -19.69
N THR A 128 -5.85 -12.22 -20.83
CA THR A 128 -5.75 -11.63 -22.17
C THR A 128 -6.90 -12.10 -23.05
N ILE A 129 -7.23 -11.36 -24.10
CA ILE A 129 -8.29 -11.74 -25.05
C ILE A 129 -7.98 -13.09 -25.72
N SER A 130 -6.72 -13.31 -26.11
CA SER A 130 -6.30 -14.58 -26.72
C SER A 130 -6.41 -15.76 -25.75
N LYS A 131 -6.12 -15.55 -24.46
CA LYS A 131 -6.30 -16.58 -23.44
C LYS A 131 -7.79 -16.90 -23.24
N ALA A 132 -8.62 -15.87 -23.14
CA ALA A 132 -10.08 -16.04 -23.01
C ALA A 132 -10.67 -16.79 -24.21
N LEU A 133 -10.25 -16.51 -25.44
CA LEU A 133 -10.68 -17.25 -26.63
C LEU A 133 -10.31 -18.75 -26.61
N GLY A 134 -9.23 -19.10 -25.92
CA GLY A 134 -8.79 -20.49 -25.76
C GLY A 134 -9.54 -21.24 -24.65
N GLN A 135 -10.04 -20.52 -23.65
CA GLN A 135 -10.67 -21.08 -22.46
C GLN A 135 -12.20 -21.08 -22.52
N GLU A 136 -12.81 -20.06 -23.14
CA GLU A 136 -14.25 -19.83 -23.12
C GLU A 136 -14.89 -20.19 -24.48
N PRO A 137 -15.63 -21.33 -24.57
CA PRO A 137 -16.22 -21.80 -25.82
C PRO A 137 -17.19 -20.80 -26.44
N ASP A 138 -18.02 -20.14 -25.63
CA ASP A 138 -19.03 -19.18 -26.09
C ASP A 138 -18.39 -17.95 -26.76
N LEU A 139 -17.25 -17.48 -26.22
CA LEU A 139 -16.49 -16.38 -26.83
C LEU A 139 -15.94 -16.79 -28.19
N LYS A 140 -15.42 -18.03 -28.29
CA LYS A 140 -14.90 -18.60 -29.53
C LYS A 140 -16.01 -18.82 -30.56
N GLU A 141 -17.19 -19.21 -30.15
CA GLU A 141 -18.36 -19.34 -31.03
C GLU A 141 -18.75 -17.98 -31.61
N LEU A 142 -18.89 -16.93 -30.78
CA LEU A 142 -19.20 -15.57 -31.24
C LEU A 142 -18.14 -15.04 -32.22
N TYR A 143 -16.87 -15.32 -31.93
CA TYR A 143 -15.74 -14.97 -32.80
C TYR A 143 -15.81 -15.67 -34.17
N ASN A 144 -16.27 -16.91 -34.25
CA ASN A 144 -16.33 -17.67 -35.51
C ASN A 144 -17.62 -17.42 -36.31
N THR A 145 -18.72 -17.09 -35.64
CA THR A 145 -20.05 -17.01 -36.24
C THR A 145 -20.40 -15.61 -36.77
N SER A 146 -19.86 -14.56 -36.14
CA SER A 146 -20.15 -13.18 -36.54
C SER A 146 -18.89 -12.48 -37.05
N SER A 147 -18.91 -12.06 -38.31
CA SER A 147 -17.83 -11.26 -38.91
C SER A 147 -17.57 -9.97 -38.13
N HIS A 148 -18.63 -9.35 -37.61
CA HIS A 148 -18.53 -8.10 -36.87
C HIS A 148 -17.89 -8.30 -35.49
N HIS A 149 -18.26 -9.35 -34.75
CA HIS A 149 -17.60 -9.68 -33.48
C HIS A 149 -16.13 -10.06 -33.72
N LYS A 150 -15.84 -10.77 -34.81
CA LYS A 150 -14.48 -11.12 -35.20
C LYS A 150 -13.60 -9.89 -35.42
N GLU A 151 -14.07 -8.92 -36.21
CA GLU A 151 -13.33 -7.66 -36.46
C GLU A 151 -13.06 -6.87 -35.17
N VAL A 152 -14.05 -6.79 -34.27
CA VAL A 152 -13.90 -6.14 -32.96
C VAL A 152 -12.85 -6.86 -32.12
N ILE A 153 -12.91 -8.18 -32.04
CA ILE A 153 -11.98 -8.98 -31.24
C ILE A 153 -10.56 -8.91 -31.82
N ASP A 154 -10.39 -9.06 -33.14
CA ASP A 154 -9.09 -8.97 -33.82
C ASP A 154 -8.43 -7.60 -33.62
N THR A 155 -9.23 -6.54 -33.68
CA THR A 155 -8.75 -5.17 -33.44
C THR A 155 -8.42 -4.96 -31.96
N ALA A 156 -9.26 -5.46 -31.06
CA ALA A 156 -9.02 -5.37 -29.61
C ALA A 156 -7.76 -6.13 -29.18
N ILE A 157 -7.46 -7.30 -29.78
CA ILE A 157 -6.20 -8.04 -29.54
C ILE A 157 -4.99 -7.18 -29.89
N ARG A 158 -5.04 -6.42 -30.99
CA ARG A 158 -3.93 -5.55 -31.41
C ARG A 158 -3.74 -4.34 -30.50
N LEU A 159 -4.81 -3.84 -29.88
CA LEU A 159 -4.77 -2.70 -28.97
C LEU A 159 -4.59 -3.07 -27.50
N GLU A 160 -4.69 -4.36 -27.17
CA GLU A 160 -4.52 -4.85 -25.80
C GLU A 160 -3.15 -4.44 -25.24
N ASN A 161 -3.14 -4.01 -23.98
CA ASN A 161 -1.98 -3.52 -23.23
C ASN A 161 -1.35 -2.22 -23.77
N MET A 162 -1.88 -1.60 -24.82
CA MET A 162 -1.43 -0.27 -25.23
C MET A 162 -1.80 0.77 -24.17
N ALA A 163 -0.94 1.78 -24.00
CA ALA A 163 -1.19 2.91 -23.11
C ALA A 163 -2.38 3.72 -23.62
N ARG A 164 -3.34 4.00 -22.72
CA ARG A 164 -4.59 4.72 -23.02
C ARG A 164 -4.55 6.16 -22.51
N HIS A 165 -4.08 6.37 -21.30
CA HIS A 165 -4.03 7.69 -20.67
C HIS A 165 -2.93 7.73 -19.61
N ALA A 166 -2.44 8.94 -19.35
CA ALA A 166 -1.57 9.24 -18.22
C ALA A 166 -2.40 9.31 -16.93
N GLY A 167 -1.87 8.71 -15.87
CA GLY A 167 -2.34 8.82 -14.50
C GLY A 167 -1.21 9.26 -13.58
N VAL A 168 -1.51 9.40 -12.29
CA VAL A 168 -0.54 9.80 -11.28
C VAL A 168 -0.36 8.64 -10.30
N HIS A 169 0.88 8.25 -10.02
CA HIS A 169 1.18 7.19 -9.06
C HIS A 169 0.65 7.61 -7.69
N ALA A 170 -0.13 6.72 -7.08
CA ALA A 170 -0.82 7.07 -5.86
C ALA A 170 0.15 7.44 -4.73
N ALA A 171 1.34 6.82 -4.68
CA ALA A 171 2.26 6.86 -3.53
C ALA A 171 3.68 7.34 -3.82
N GLY A 172 4.09 7.36 -5.07
CA GLY A 172 5.51 7.36 -5.43
C GLY A 172 5.91 8.75 -5.83
N VAL A 173 6.98 9.24 -5.22
CA VAL A 173 7.60 10.50 -5.60
C VAL A 173 9.07 10.26 -5.93
N ILE A 174 9.57 11.05 -6.86
CA ILE A 174 10.99 11.17 -7.16
C ILE A 174 11.54 12.37 -6.42
N VAL A 175 12.69 12.20 -5.79
CA VAL A 175 13.46 13.26 -5.16
C VAL A 175 14.82 13.38 -5.85
N ALA A 176 15.22 14.60 -6.17
CA ALA A 176 16.52 14.92 -6.77
C ALA A 176 17.30 15.98 -5.98
N THR A 177 18.59 16.12 -6.28
CA THR A 177 19.48 17.13 -5.68
C THR A 177 19.53 18.44 -6.47
N GLN A 178 18.88 18.50 -7.62
CA GLN A 178 18.78 19.66 -8.51
C GLN A 178 17.40 19.68 -9.17
N PRO A 179 16.98 20.79 -9.82
CA PRO A 179 15.69 20.87 -10.49
C PRO A 179 15.43 19.67 -11.41
N LEU A 180 14.25 19.05 -11.27
CA LEU A 180 13.92 17.79 -11.93
C LEU A 180 13.85 17.90 -13.45
N ASP A 181 13.48 19.07 -13.97
CA ASP A 181 13.47 19.39 -15.40
C ASP A 181 14.86 19.37 -16.05
N ASN A 182 15.93 19.40 -15.26
CA ASN A 182 17.30 19.18 -15.74
C ASN A 182 17.67 17.69 -15.86
N ILE A 183 16.87 16.77 -15.33
CA ILE A 183 17.19 15.33 -15.25
C ILE A 183 16.16 14.49 -15.99
N VAL A 184 14.87 14.78 -15.80
CA VAL A 184 13.76 14.01 -16.37
C VAL A 184 12.73 14.92 -17.02
N PRO A 185 12.11 14.49 -18.13
CA PRO A 185 10.97 15.20 -18.68
C PRO A 185 9.80 15.18 -17.68
N LEU A 186 9.09 16.31 -17.59
CA LEU A 186 7.97 16.51 -16.67
C LEU A 186 6.64 16.67 -17.43
N TYR A 187 5.56 16.29 -16.77
CA TYR A 187 4.19 16.41 -17.26
C TYR A 187 3.33 17.09 -16.19
N LYS A 188 2.44 17.96 -16.65
CA LYS A 188 1.44 18.61 -15.82
C LYS A 188 0.06 18.12 -16.27
N PRO A 189 -0.63 17.27 -15.49
CA PRO A 189 -1.97 16.82 -15.83
C PRO A 189 -2.93 18.01 -16.03
N PRO A 190 -3.83 17.97 -17.04
CA PRO A 190 -4.81 19.02 -17.24
C PRO A 190 -5.67 19.26 -15.99
N GLY A 191 -5.85 20.53 -15.62
CA GLY A 191 -6.71 20.92 -14.49
C GLY A 191 -6.09 20.73 -13.11
N THR A 192 -4.80 20.38 -13.00
CA THR A 192 -4.09 20.31 -11.71
C THR A 192 -2.80 21.12 -11.74
N ASP A 193 -2.31 21.53 -10.58
CA ASP A 193 -0.97 22.13 -10.41
C ASP A 193 0.11 21.09 -10.04
N GLN A 194 -0.25 19.80 -10.10
CA GLN A 194 0.68 18.73 -9.79
C GLN A 194 1.69 18.55 -10.93
N ILE A 195 2.95 18.44 -10.57
CA ILE A 195 4.03 18.10 -11.48
C ILE A 195 4.37 16.64 -11.30
N VAL A 196 4.36 15.91 -12.40
CA VAL A 196 4.71 14.48 -12.43
C VAL A 196 5.85 14.23 -13.41
N THR A 197 6.63 13.17 -13.19
CA THR A 197 7.62 12.70 -14.17
C THR A 197 6.91 12.23 -15.44
N GLN A 198 7.52 12.29 -16.62
CA GLN A 198 7.00 11.60 -17.82
C GLN A 198 7.46 10.15 -17.91
N TRP A 199 8.45 9.78 -17.11
CA TRP A 199 8.95 8.41 -16.97
C TRP A 199 8.32 7.73 -15.77
N ASP A 200 8.00 6.46 -15.91
CA ASP A 200 7.50 5.65 -14.80
C ASP A 200 8.60 5.41 -13.75
N GLY A 201 8.19 4.90 -12.58
CA GLY A 201 9.08 4.66 -11.44
C GLY A 201 10.33 3.84 -11.82
N PRO A 202 10.18 2.67 -12.46
CA PRO A 202 11.33 1.85 -12.88
C PRO A 202 12.28 2.59 -13.82
N THR A 203 11.77 3.38 -14.76
CA THR A 203 12.63 4.17 -15.65
C THR A 203 13.38 5.25 -14.87
N CYS A 204 12.73 5.95 -13.94
CA CYS A 204 13.38 6.93 -13.08
C CYS A 204 14.47 6.30 -12.20
N GLU A 205 14.20 5.15 -11.58
CA GLU A 205 15.19 4.41 -10.78
C GLU A 205 16.40 3.99 -11.63
N SER A 206 16.16 3.55 -12.87
CA SER A 206 17.24 3.08 -13.76
C SER A 206 18.26 4.15 -14.11
N VAL A 207 17.88 5.43 -14.06
CA VAL A 207 18.77 6.59 -14.27
C VAL A 207 19.35 7.14 -12.96
N GLY A 208 19.17 6.42 -11.84
CA GLY A 208 19.75 6.76 -10.53
C GLY A 208 18.94 7.75 -9.70
N LEU A 209 17.68 8.02 -10.08
CA LEU A 209 16.81 8.87 -9.26
C LEU A 209 16.26 8.11 -8.07
N LEU A 210 16.16 8.83 -6.96
CA LEU A 210 15.65 8.28 -5.73
C LEU A 210 14.12 8.28 -5.75
N LYS A 211 13.52 7.10 -5.81
CA LYS A 211 12.10 6.89 -5.55
C LYS A 211 11.85 6.78 -4.05
N MET A 212 10.74 7.36 -3.60
CA MET A 212 10.20 7.16 -2.26
C MET A 212 8.71 6.87 -2.35
N ASP A 213 8.26 5.81 -1.69
CA ASP A 213 6.86 5.45 -1.61
C ASP A 213 6.24 5.91 -0.28
N PHE A 214 5.29 6.84 -0.39
CA PHE A 214 4.43 7.33 0.67
C PHE A 214 3.12 6.54 0.61
N LEU A 215 3.07 5.26 0.99
CA LEU A 215 1.85 4.48 0.79
C LEU A 215 0.78 4.85 1.82
N GLY A 216 -0.37 5.35 1.37
CA GLY A 216 -1.49 5.65 2.26
C GLY A 216 -2.22 4.36 2.66
N LEU A 217 -1.97 3.85 3.86
CA LEU A 217 -2.59 2.64 4.38
C LEU A 217 -3.86 2.98 5.15
N ARG A 218 -5.02 2.62 4.57
CA ARG A 218 -6.34 2.85 5.18
C ARG A 218 -6.47 2.24 6.58
N ASN A 219 -5.80 1.12 6.85
CA ASN A 219 -5.88 0.45 8.14
C ASN A 219 -5.31 1.30 9.27
N LEU A 220 -4.24 2.08 9.01
CA LEU A 220 -3.72 3.04 9.98
C LEU A 220 -4.76 4.13 10.27
N SER A 221 -5.49 4.59 9.25
CA SER A 221 -6.57 5.56 9.44
C SER A 221 -7.76 5.00 10.22
N ILE A 222 -8.06 3.71 10.05
CA ILE A 222 -9.09 3.03 10.86
C ILE A 222 -8.66 2.95 12.32
N ILE A 223 -7.39 2.60 12.59
CA ILE A 223 -6.84 2.54 13.95
C ILE A 223 -6.86 3.92 14.61
N GLU A 224 -6.39 4.97 13.93
CA GLU A 224 -6.43 6.33 14.50
C GLU A 224 -7.87 6.78 14.74
N ARG A 225 -8.79 6.50 13.81
CA ARG A 225 -10.20 6.82 14.04
C ARG A 225 -10.79 6.07 15.23
N ALA A 226 -10.40 4.81 15.46
CA ALA A 226 -10.81 4.06 16.63
C ALA A 226 -10.27 4.68 17.93
N LYS A 227 -9.00 5.11 17.94
CA LYS A 227 -8.40 5.83 19.08
C LYS A 227 -9.15 7.13 19.38
N ASP A 228 -9.46 7.92 18.36
CA ASP A 228 -10.21 9.17 18.53
C ASP A 228 -11.60 8.91 19.11
N LEU A 229 -12.33 7.90 18.60
CA LEU A 229 -13.64 7.52 19.14
C LEU A 229 -13.56 7.07 20.60
N ILE A 230 -12.52 6.34 21.00
CA ILE A 230 -12.31 5.95 22.40
C ILE A 230 -12.07 7.19 23.26
N ARG A 231 -11.24 8.14 22.80
CA ARG A 231 -10.97 9.39 23.51
C ARG A 231 -12.21 10.28 23.63
N ASP A 232 -13.06 10.31 22.61
CA ASP A 232 -14.29 11.09 22.60
C ASP A 232 -15.37 10.52 23.54
N THR A 233 -15.34 9.20 23.79
CA THR A 233 -16.41 8.50 24.53
C THR A 233 -16.04 8.08 25.95
N MET A 234 -14.75 7.93 26.25
CA MET A 234 -14.26 7.46 27.55
C MET A 234 -13.28 8.46 28.14
N ASP A 235 -13.43 8.77 29.43
CA ASP A 235 -12.42 9.57 30.12
C ASP A 235 -11.12 8.78 30.36
N ILE A 236 -10.02 9.50 30.60
CA ILE A 236 -8.69 8.89 30.76
C ILE A 236 -8.65 7.85 31.90
N LYS A 237 -9.46 8.05 32.95
CA LYS A 237 -9.56 7.14 34.10
C LYS A 237 -10.22 5.82 33.69
N THR A 238 -11.29 5.87 32.92
CA THR A 238 -11.97 4.69 32.38
C THR A 238 -11.06 3.92 31.43
N GLN A 239 -10.39 4.64 30.50
CA GLN A 239 -9.43 4.03 29.57
C GLN A 239 -8.34 3.25 30.33
N ARG A 240 -7.71 3.89 31.32
CA ARG A 240 -6.68 3.25 32.16
C ARG A 240 -7.24 2.09 32.98
N GLY A 241 -8.45 2.24 33.52
CA GLY A 241 -9.14 1.18 34.25
C GLY A 241 -9.38 -0.07 33.41
N CYS A 242 -9.72 0.07 32.12
CA CYS A 242 -9.88 -1.06 31.20
C CYS A 242 -8.56 -1.79 30.92
N ILE A 243 -7.47 -1.04 30.72
CA ILE A 243 -6.14 -1.62 30.41
C ILE A 243 -5.49 -2.23 31.66
N MET A 244 -5.67 -1.64 32.84
CA MET A 244 -5.10 -2.18 34.08
C MET A 244 -6.02 -3.20 34.78
N GLY A 245 -7.27 -3.33 34.30
CA GLY A 245 -8.29 -4.22 34.85
C GLY A 245 -8.19 -5.66 34.34
N GLU A 246 -9.26 -6.45 34.52
CA GLU A 246 -9.29 -7.87 34.12
C GLU A 246 -8.97 -8.08 32.63
N PHE A 247 -9.40 -7.16 31.77
CA PHE A 247 -9.22 -7.27 30.32
C PHE A 247 -7.79 -6.98 29.86
N GLY A 248 -7.00 -6.20 30.61
CA GLY A 248 -5.64 -5.84 30.20
C GLY A 248 -4.53 -6.38 31.10
N LYS A 249 -4.88 -7.31 32.00
CA LYS A 249 -3.91 -8.02 32.84
C LYS A 249 -2.86 -8.72 31.97
N GLY A 250 -1.60 -8.29 32.08
CA GLY A 250 -0.47 -8.81 31.30
C GLY A 250 -0.27 -8.14 29.95
N LEU A 251 -1.08 -7.12 29.57
CA LEU A 251 -0.96 -6.41 28.30
C LEU A 251 0.16 -5.37 28.26
N VAL A 252 0.62 -4.91 29.41
CA VAL A 252 1.74 -3.98 29.55
C VAL A 252 2.83 -4.69 30.34
N PRO A 253 4.11 -4.71 29.88
CA PRO A 253 5.19 -5.37 30.60
C PRO A 253 5.35 -4.84 32.04
N ASP A 254 5.64 -5.73 32.99
CA ASP A 254 5.89 -5.40 34.41
C ASP A 254 7.21 -4.63 34.68
N SER A 255 7.94 -4.20 33.64
CA SER A 255 9.29 -3.62 33.79
C SER A 255 9.37 -2.14 33.36
N PRO A 256 10.01 -1.28 34.18
CA PRO A 256 9.98 0.16 34.06
C PRO A 256 11.09 0.67 33.13
N ARG A 257 10.75 1.44 32.09
CA ARG A 257 11.49 2.70 31.95
C ARG A 257 11.02 3.52 33.14
N GLU A 258 11.91 3.65 34.12
CA GLU A 258 11.77 4.38 35.38
C GLU A 258 10.40 5.05 35.52
N PHE A 259 9.52 4.44 36.33
CA PHE A 259 8.43 5.17 36.94
C PHE A 259 9.08 6.30 37.72
N SER A 260 9.33 7.44 37.07
CA SER A 260 9.66 8.65 37.76
C SER A 260 8.52 8.91 38.73
N ASP A 261 8.84 9.29 39.96
CA ASP A 261 7.91 9.70 41.01
C ASP A 261 7.04 10.94 40.65
N GLN A 262 6.91 11.25 39.35
CA GLN A 262 5.93 12.14 38.75
C GLN A 262 5.00 11.27 37.89
N GLY A 263 3.84 10.93 38.47
CA GLY A 263 3.01 9.79 38.08
C GLY A 263 2.25 9.89 36.76
N ASP A 264 1.53 8.81 36.43
CA ASP A 264 0.31 8.83 35.61
C ASP A 264 0.35 9.60 34.27
N ASP A 265 1.50 9.74 33.60
CA ASP A 265 1.67 10.58 32.40
C ASP A 265 1.97 9.77 31.14
N TYR A 266 1.17 8.74 30.88
CA TYR A 266 1.22 8.03 29.60
C TYR A 266 -0.15 7.92 28.94
N ASP A 267 -0.13 7.91 27.60
CA ASP A 267 -1.32 7.70 26.78
C ASP A 267 -1.70 6.21 26.82
N PRO A 268 -2.88 5.83 27.36
CA PRO A 268 -3.34 4.44 27.39
C PRO A 268 -3.50 3.84 25.98
N LEU A 269 -3.59 4.66 24.92
CA LEU A 269 -3.75 4.21 23.54
C LEU A 269 -2.42 4.16 22.76
N GLU A 270 -1.29 4.16 23.46
CA GLU A 270 0.05 3.98 22.88
C GLU A 270 0.29 2.50 22.51
N LEU A 271 -0.03 2.15 21.26
CA LEU A 271 -0.05 0.76 20.79
C LEU A 271 1.31 0.05 20.83
N GLU A 272 2.42 0.79 20.76
CA GLU A 272 3.78 0.23 20.81
C GLU A 272 4.13 -0.40 22.16
N ARG A 273 3.32 -0.15 23.20
CA ARG A 273 3.50 -0.69 24.54
C ARG A 273 2.71 -1.96 24.80
N LEU A 274 1.85 -2.35 23.87
CA LEU A 274 1.06 -3.57 23.99
C LEU A 274 1.97 -4.80 23.87
N THR A 275 1.70 -5.79 24.69
CA THR A 275 2.29 -7.13 24.57
C THR A 275 1.76 -7.85 23.32
N PHE A 276 2.55 -8.79 22.82
CA PHE A 276 2.13 -9.70 21.76
C PHE A 276 1.50 -11.01 22.28
N LEU A 277 1.31 -11.13 23.59
CA LEU A 277 0.85 -12.35 24.28
C LEU A 277 -0.57 -12.28 24.84
N ASP A 278 -1.38 -11.32 24.38
CA ASP A 278 -2.79 -11.18 24.77
C ASP A 278 -3.58 -12.45 24.44
N GLN A 279 -4.01 -13.20 25.46
CA GLN A 279 -4.79 -14.42 25.25
C GLN A 279 -6.17 -14.16 24.66
N ASN A 280 -6.79 -13.00 24.91
CA ASN A 280 -8.08 -12.68 24.30
C ASN A 280 -7.93 -12.53 22.78
N VAL A 281 -6.86 -11.89 22.33
CA VAL A 281 -6.53 -11.75 20.90
C VAL A 281 -6.17 -13.12 20.31
N LEU A 282 -5.30 -13.89 20.96
CA LEU A 282 -4.92 -15.22 20.47
C LEU A 282 -6.11 -16.18 20.39
N ASP A 283 -7.01 -16.15 21.38
CA ASP A 283 -8.23 -16.96 21.36
C ASP A 283 -9.18 -16.57 20.24
N ALA A 284 -9.31 -15.28 19.90
CA ALA A 284 -10.05 -14.85 18.72
C ALA A 284 -9.44 -15.42 17.42
N PHE A 285 -8.11 -15.41 17.29
CA PHE A 285 -7.41 -16.05 16.16
C PHE A 285 -7.63 -17.57 16.13
N ARG A 286 -7.58 -18.26 17.27
CA ARG A 286 -7.87 -19.71 17.38
C ARG A 286 -9.31 -20.05 16.99
N ARG A 287 -10.27 -19.14 17.21
CA ARG A 287 -11.67 -19.27 16.76
C ARG A 287 -11.90 -18.83 15.32
N GLY A 288 -10.89 -18.29 14.64
CA GLY A 288 -11.02 -17.77 13.27
C GLY A 288 -11.84 -16.47 13.18
N GLU A 289 -11.98 -15.74 14.29
CA GLU A 289 -12.73 -14.49 14.41
C GLU A 289 -11.93 -13.29 13.87
N THR A 290 -11.48 -13.38 12.62
CA THR A 290 -10.57 -12.40 12.00
C THR A 290 -11.26 -11.52 10.95
N ALA A 291 -12.57 -11.33 11.06
CA ALA A 291 -13.27 -10.35 10.22
C ALA A 291 -12.73 -8.94 10.52
N ALA A 292 -12.41 -8.17 9.48
CA ALA A 292 -11.76 -6.86 9.58
C ALA A 292 -10.37 -6.85 10.26
N VAL A 293 -9.71 -8.01 10.42
CA VAL A 293 -8.32 -8.10 10.85
C VAL A 293 -7.42 -8.12 9.62
N PHE A 294 -6.65 -7.05 9.42
CA PHE A 294 -5.83 -6.85 8.24
C PHE A 294 -4.99 -8.10 7.89
N GLN A 295 -5.02 -8.50 6.61
CA GLN A 295 -4.39 -9.71 6.03
C GLN A 295 -5.01 -11.06 6.43
N PHE A 296 -5.84 -11.13 7.47
CA PHE A 296 -6.44 -12.39 7.97
C PHE A 296 -7.94 -12.52 7.65
N GLU A 297 -8.48 -11.70 6.78
CA GLU A 297 -9.93 -11.63 6.54
C GLU A 297 -10.48 -12.75 5.66
N SER A 298 -9.63 -13.37 4.83
CA SER A 298 -10.07 -14.33 3.80
C SER A 298 -10.51 -15.67 4.40
N GLY A 299 -11.50 -16.31 3.76
CA GLY A 299 -11.98 -17.63 4.19
C GLY A 299 -10.88 -18.70 4.19
N GLY A 300 -9.96 -18.63 3.23
CA GLY A 300 -8.80 -19.52 3.19
C GLY A 300 -7.89 -19.37 4.41
N PHE A 301 -7.54 -18.12 4.77
CA PHE A 301 -6.72 -17.87 5.96
C PHE A 301 -7.42 -18.25 7.26
N ARG A 302 -8.74 -18.00 7.39
CA ARG A 302 -9.51 -18.44 8.56
C ARG A 302 -9.44 -19.95 8.76
N ASN A 303 -9.58 -20.72 7.69
CA ASN A 303 -9.45 -22.18 7.76
C ASN A 303 -8.04 -22.60 8.18
N THR A 304 -7.00 -21.93 7.69
CA THR A 304 -5.62 -22.16 8.14
C THR A 304 -5.44 -21.88 9.63
N LEU A 305 -6.00 -20.77 10.14
CA LEU A 305 -5.92 -20.42 11.56
C LEU A 305 -6.60 -21.45 12.47
N LEU A 306 -7.79 -21.93 12.09
CA LEU A 306 -8.52 -22.98 12.83
C LEU A 306 -7.72 -24.28 12.93
N GLY A 307 -6.96 -24.63 11.88
CA GLY A 307 -6.10 -25.80 11.86
C GLY A 307 -4.81 -25.62 12.65
N MET A 308 -4.18 -24.44 12.53
CA MET A 308 -2.88 -24.14 13.15
C MET A 308 -2.99 -23.91 14.66
N LYS A 309 -4.08 -23.27 15.12
CA LYS A 309 -4.30 -22.84 16.51
C LYS A 309 -3.08 -22.08 17.09
N PRO A 310 -2.74 -20.91 16.50
CA PRO A 310 -1.68 -20.04 17.02
C PRO A 310 -1.84 -19.71 18.50
#